data_AF-A0A1R0GV31-F1
#
_entry.id   AF-A0A1R0GV31-F1
#
_cell.length_a   1.000
_cell.length_b   1.000
_cell.length_c   1.000
_cell.angle_alpha   90.00
_cell.angle_beta   90.00
_cell.angle_gamma   90.00
#
_symmetry.space_group_name_H-M   'P 1'
#
loop_
_entity.id
_entity.type
_entity.pdbx_description
1 polymer ?
#
loop_
_entity_poly.entity_id
_entity_poly.type
_entity_poly.pdbx_seq_one_letter_code
_entity_poly.pdbx_strand_id
1 'polypeptide(L)'
;MENCISFKDLNYKILKRRKADRTEGNEYKHILKNVNGFMRSGELVAILGGSGSGKTTLMNVLAGRVIQGELSGEILYNGKKREPAYFKKHLAYVEQEDLVYDSLTVKETLRYAADLRLPSDEYTLKDKRKRSDMVISSLQLKKVENSLVVGVKTRGVSGGERKRVCVGIEILSDPTMMMLDEPTSGLDSSNAESLIKLIRKITHTNKIITLASVHQPSSSLFNYFDSVILLAHGEIVYFGPVKGAFEYFKALGFICPSRENPADFFINLISINSYSAETKAESNERIDKLIENWAAYVSSNSCVYSCEKSNSTDSPAESTISLKAQAAPRSDSETEVADIPSGPIKWANTWYRENRILISRILRRMRRDMTIVTSFSTSSIVSTIVIGFTFFNPGTGYAAVQNRIGLIFLVIANIVFPIVMPLLPILIAGRNVMLRERASGAYRVSSFLISDTAIKLPIIAATSTIMVIGVYFLSKFQVNAGKFFIYYAVTMSAVLCSFSFAILTSALFAKVEVASVVSPLILAIFLIYGGNFVNTNSITPVLRWIKYISYVYYTFSALTRNEFSGLEFDCSGAVTSTCYATGDEVIRSYGFDQVSIGVSIVVNLAMALAFYIAAYYTLRYRTKPKYIWI
;
A
#
# COMPACT_ATOMS: atom_id res chain seq x y z
N MET A 1 36.12 -6.97 -5.44
CA MET A 1 35.20 -7.97 -6.02
C MET A 1 34.01 -7.23 -6.60
N GLU A 2 33.60 -7.54 -7.84
CA GLU A 2 32.37 -6.98 -8.43
C GLU A 2 31.13 -7.56 -7.72
N ASN A 3 30.07 -6.77 -7.52
CA ASN A 3 28.85 -7.28 -6.90
C ASN A 3 28.23 -8.38 -7.79
N CYS A 4 27.86 -9.52 -7.22
CA CYS A 4 27.22 -10.65 -7.93
C CYS A 4 26.12 -11.23 -7.04
N ILE A 5 24.98 -11.58 -7.61
CA ILE A 5 24.01 -12.47 -6.95
C ILE A 5 24.00 -13.80 -7.69
N SER A 6 24.05 -14.90 -6.97
CA SER A 6 23.97 -16.26 -7.51
C SER A 6 22.92 -17.05 -6.75
N PHE A 7 22.24 -17.94 -7.45
CA PHE A 7 21.21 -18.81 -6.90
C PHE A 7 21.36 -20.20 -7.50
N LYS A 8 21.33 -21.20 -6.62
CA LYS A 8 21.58 -22.60 -6.95
C LYS A 8 20.48 -23.49 -6.40
N ASP A 9 20.02 -24.44 -7.20
CA ASP A 9 19.02 -25.45 -6.88
C ASP A 9 17.76 -24.86 -6.24
N LEU A 10 17.34 -23.69 -6.75
CA LEU A 10 16.25 -22.92 -6.16
C LEU A 10 14.90 -23.59 -6.46
N ASN A 11 14.20 -23.98 -5.40
CA ASN A 11 12.93 -24.66 -5.46
C ASN A 11 11.92 -23.94 -4.58
N TYR A 12 10.70 -23.73 -5.09
CA TYR A 12 9.65 -23.07 -4.33
C TYR A 12 8.29 -23.73 -4.56
N LYS A 13 7.63 -24.11 -3.47
CA LYS A 13 6.34 -24.84 -3.47
C LYS A 13 5.33 -24.14 -2.56
N ILE A 14 4.07 -24.13 -2.98
CA ILE A 14 2.97 -23.56 -2.20
C ILE A 14 1.93 -24.65 -1.96
N LEU A 15 1.36 -24.70 -0.76
CA LEU A 15 0.23 -25.57 -0.44
C LEU A 15 -0.97 -25.24 -1.35
N LYS A 16 -1.54 -26.23 -2.04
CA LYS A 16 -2.78 -26.01 -2.78
C LYS A 16 -3.90 -25.66 -1.80
N ARG A 17 -4.70 -24.63 -2.12
CA ARG A 17 -5.92 -24.33 -1.37
C ARG A 17 -6.84 -25.56 -1.44
N ARG A 18 -7.23 -26.10 -0.28
CA ARG A 18 -8.24 -27.16 -0.16
C ARG A 18 -9.49 -26.76 -0.95
N LYS A 19 -9.90 -27.57 -1.92
CA LYS A 19 -11.32 -27.65 -2.30
C LYS A 19 -12.02 -28.34 -1.14
N ALA A 20 -13.23 -27.90 -0.78
CA ALA A 20 -13.93 -28.25 0.46
C ALA A 20 -14.30 -29.75 0.63
N ASP A 21 -13.83 -30.64 -0.25
CA ASP A 21 -14.45 -31.95 -0.47
C ASP A 21 -13.45 -33.12 -0.56
N ARG A 22 -12.22 -33.01 -0.03
CA ARG A 22 -11.28 -34.14 -0.01
C ARG A 22 -10.49 -34.29 1.30
N THR A 23 -10.53 -35.50 1.83
CA THR A 23 -9.87 -36.06 3.03
C THR A 23 -8.48 -36.64 2.73
N GLU A 24 -7.75 -36.11 1.75
CA GLU A 24 -6.38 -36.55 1.43
C GLU A 24 -5.36 -35.43 1.73
N GLY A 25 -4.11 -35.84 1.99
CA GLY A 25 -3.05 -35.05 2.60
C GLY A 25 -2.69 -33.72 1.91
N ASN A 26 -1.75 -32.99 2.51
CA ASN A 26 -1.29 -31.68 2.02
C ASN A 26 -0.67 -31.80 0.62
N GLU A 27 -1.43 -31.46 -0.43
CA GLU A 27 -0.93 -31.43 -1.81
C GLU A 27 -0.21 -30.11 -2.10
N TYR A 28 1.07 -30.18 -2.47
CA TYR A 28 1.89 -29.01 -2.80
C TYR A 28 1.94 -28.76 -4.30
N LYS A 29 1.80 -27.50 -4.70
CA LYS A 29 2.06 -27.04 -6.08
C LYS A 29 3.47 -26.47 -6.15
N HIS A 30 4.32 -27.09 -6.95
CA HIS A 30 5.62 -26.54 -7.30
C HIS A 30 5.42 -25.34 -8.23
N ILE A 31 6.05 -24.21 -7.88
CA ILE A 31 6.02 -22.98 -8.68
C ILE A 31 7.38 -22.71 -9.31
N LEU A 32 8.48 -23.02 -8.63
CA LEU A 32 9.84 -23.01 -9.16
C LEU A 32 10.50 -24.35 -8.87
N LYS A 33 11.27 -24.88 -9.82
CA LYS A 33 12.02 -26.12 -9.65
C LYS A 33 13.45 -25.96 -10.17
N ASN A 34 14.44 -26.36 -9.36
CA ASN A 34 15.86 -26.42 -9.73
C ASN A 34 16.36 -25.20 -10.54
N VAL A 35 15.97 -24.00 -10.13
CA VAL A 35 16.33 -22.76 -10.83
C VAL A 35 17.76 -22.36 -10.46
N ASN A 36 18.62 -22.23 -11.46
CA ASN A 36 20.05 -21.95 -11.33
C ASN A 36 20.45 -20.72 -12.15
N GLY A 37 21.28 -19.84 -11.59
CA GLY A 37 21.70 -18.63 -12.30
C GLY A 37 22.57 -17.68 -11.48
N PHE A 38 23.10 -16.67 -12.15
CA PHE A 38 23.81 -15.55 -11.53
C PHE A 38 23.49 -14.25 -12.26
N MET A 39 23.79 -13.10 -11.65
CA MET A 39 23.71 -11.79 -12.31
C MET A 39 24.83 -10.91 -11.78
N ARG A 40 25.50 -10.19 -12.70
CA ARG A 40 26.67 -9.37 -12.36
C ARG A 40 26.34 -7.89 -12.30
N SER A 41 27.20 -7.17 -11.57
CA SER A 41 27.17 -5.72 -11.47
C SER A 41 27.32 -5.05 -12.84
N GLY A 42 26.39 -4.15 -13.18
CA GLY A 42 26.34 -3.48 -14.48
C GLY A 42 25.59 -4.24 -15.56
N GLU A 43 25.01 -5.41 -15.25
CA GLU A 43 24.25 -6.21 -16.20
C GLU A 43 22.74 -5.94 -16.08
N LEU A 44 22.08 -5.74 -17.22
CA LEU A 44 20.62 -5.65 -17.33
C LEU A 44 20.05 -6.98 -17.86
N VAL A 45 19.35 -7.71 -16.99
CA VAL A 45 18.80 -9.05 -17.26
C VAL A 45 17.28 -9.00 -17.42
N ALA A 46 16.75 -9.56 -18.51
CA ALA A 46 15.32 -9.76 -18.71
C ALA A 46 14.87 -11.13 -18.20
N ILE A 47 13.68 -11.20 -17.58
CA ILE A 47 12.95 -12.46 -17.38
C ILE A 47 11.77 -12.49 -18.34
N LEU A 48 11.75 -13.47 -19.24
CA LEU A 48 10.65 -13.75 -20.17
C LEU A 48 10.05 -15.13 -19.92
N GLY A 49 8.80 -15.30 -20.33
CA GLY A 49 8.06 -16.55 -20.15
C GLY A 49 6.56 -16.34 -20.29
N GLY A 50 5.82 -17.41 -20.54
CA GLY A 50 4.36 -17.38 -20.62
C GLY A 50 3.70 -16.94 -19.30
N SER A 51 2.40 -16.65 -19.37
CA SER A 51 1.59 -16.38 -18.16
C SER A 51 1.63 -17.57 -17.21
N GLY A 52 1.91 -17.31 -15.93
CA GLY A 52 2.02 -18.36 -14.92
C GLY A 52 3.33 -19.16 -14.93
N SER A 53 4.33 -18.79 -15.74
CA SER A 53 5.62 -19.50 -15.77
C SER A 53 6.49 -19.35 -14.53
N GLY A 54 6.16 -18.41 -13.64
CA GLY A 54 6.90 -18.17 -12.38
C GLY A 54 7.77 -16.91 -12.36
N LYS A 55 7.68 -16.01 -13.36
CA LYS A 55 8.52 -14.79 -13.46
C LYS A 55 8.51 -13.91 -12.19
N THR A 56 7.32 -13.45 -11.81
CA THR A 56 7.11 -12.63 -10.61
C THR A 56 7.44 -13.41 -9.34
N THR A 57 7.25 -14.73 -9.34
CA THR A 57 7.62 -15.59 -8.21
C THR A 57 9.13 -15.65 -8.03
N LEU A 58 9.90 -15.90 -9.10
CA LEU A 58 11.36 -15.91 -9.08
C LEU A 58 11.90 -14.58 -8.58
N MET A 59 11.39 -13.47 -9.12
CA MET A 59 11.80 -12.14 -8.68
C MET A 59 11.48 -11.89 -7.20
N ASN A 60 10.31 -12.29 -6.71
CA ASN A 60 9.95 -12.18 -5.29
C ASN A 60 10.83 -13.06 -4.38
N VAL A 61 11.21 -14.26 -4.83
CA VAL A 61 12.13 -15.15 -4.10
C VAL A 61 13.52 -14.50 -3.99
N LEU A 62 14.04 -13.98 -5.11
CA LEU A 62 15.34 -13.28 -5.12
C LEU A 62 15.30 -12.00 -4.27
N ALA A 63 14.18 -11.29 -4.25
CA ALA A 63 13.96 -10.10 -3.42
C ALA A 63 13.78 -10.39 -1.92
N GLY A 64 13.54 -11.65 -1.53
CA GLY A 64 13.16 -12.01 -0.16
C GLY A 64 11.77 -11.48 0.24
N ARG A 65 10.82 -11.51 -0.70
CA ARG A 65 9.44 -11.00 -0.56
C ARG A 65 8.36 -12.10 -0.46
N VAL A 66 8.77 -13.35 -0.27
CA VAL A 66 7.84 -14.50 -0.21
C VAL A 66 7.40 -14.78 1.24
N ILE A 67 6.09 -14.97 1.45
CA ILE A 67 5.48 -15.04 2.80
C ILE A 67 5.02 -16.46 3.17
N GLN A 68 4.68 -17.29 2.18
CA GLN A 68 4.07 -18.61 2.38
C GLN A 68 4.79 -19.63 1.50
N GLY A 69 4.62 -20.91 1.80
CA GLY A 69 5.23 -22.00 1.04
C GLY A 69 6.55 -22.50 1.63
N GLU A 70 7.20 -23.39 0.90
CA GLU A 70 8.50 -23.98 1.23
C GLU A 70 9.51 -23.55 0.18
N LEU A 71 10.63 -22.99 0.64
CA LEU A 71 11.72 -22.50 -0.19
C LEU A 71 12.98 -23.31 0.15
N SER A 72 13.64 -23.87 -0.86
CA SER A 72 14.90 -24.60 -0.72
C SER A 72 15.89 -24.24 -1.82
N GLY A 73 17.16 -24.57 -1.62
CA GLY A 73 18.28 -24.14 -2.46
C GLY A 73 19.20 -23.17 -1.72
N GLU A 74 20.05 -22.48 -2.46
CA GLU A 74 20.99 -21.49 -1.92
C GLU A 74 20.94 -20.20 -2.74
N ILE A 75 20.94 -19.05 -2.05
CA ILE A 75 21.07 -17.73 -2.69
C ILE A 75 22.21 -16.97 -2.02
N LEU A 76 23.27 -16.72 -2.78
CA LEU A 76 24.44 -15.98 -2.36
C LEU A 76 24.44 -14.58 -2.97
N TYR A 77 24.65 -13.58 -2.13
CA TYR A 77 24.89 -12.20 -2.53
C TYR A 77 26.34 -11.84 -2.17
N ASN A 78 27.14 -11.53 -3.18
CA ASN A 78 28.59 -11.33 -3.08
C ASN A 78 29.32 -12.52 -2.42
N GLY A 79 28.92 -13.75 -2.79
CA GLY A 79 29.50 -14.99 -2.27
C GLY A 79 29.10 -15.35 -0.84
N LYS A 80 28.27 -14.54 -0.16
CA LYS A 80 27.78 -14.78 1.21
C LYS A 80 26.27 -14.98 1.22
N LYS A 81 25.75 -15.69 2.22
CA LYS A 81 24.31 -15.81 2.44
C LYS A 81 23.69 -14.43 2.67
N ARG A 82 22.49 -14.21 2.13
CA ARG A 82 21.80 -12.92 2.23
C ARG A 82 21.36 -12.65 3.66
N GLU A 83 21.98 -11.67 4.30
CA GLU A 83 21.44 -11.14 5.54
C GLU A 83 20.23 -10.23 5.23
N PRO A 84 19.03 -10.48 5.80
CA PRO A 84 17.82 -9.75 5.43
C PRO A 84 17.89 -8.24 5.67
N ALA A 85 18.56 -7.80 6.75
CA ALA A 85 18.66 -6.39 7.11
C ALA A 85 19.58 -5.62 6.16
N TYR A 86 20.72 -6.22 5.81
CA TYR A 86 21.67 -5.66 4.86
C TYR A 86 21.12 -5.67 3.43
N PHE A 87 20.60 -6.82 2.96
CA PHE A 87 20.16 -6.99 1.58
C PHE A 87 19.00 -6.04 1.22
N LYS A 88 18.02 -5.86 2.11
CA LYS A 88 16.88 -4.96 1.88
C LYS A 88 17.27 -3.49 1.70
N LYS A 89 18.35 -3.04 2.34
CA LYS A 89 18.84 -1.66 2.18
C LYS A 89 19.48 -1.42 0.82
N HIS A 90 20.06 -2.48 0.24
CA HIS A 90 20.80 -2.42 -1.01
C HIS A 90 19.99 -2.83 -2.24
N LEU A 91 18.78 -3.37 -2.04
CA LEU A 91 17.82 -3.75 -3.07
C LEU A 91 16.79 -2.64 -3.32
N ALA A 92 16.72 -2.15 -4.55
CA ALA A 92 15.60 -1.38 -5.08
C ALA A 92 14.58 -2.31 -5.72
N TYR A 93 13.29 -2.14 -5.42
CA TYR A 93 12.22 -2.92 -6.04
C TYR A 93 11.13 -1.99 -6.57
N VAL A 94 10.97 -1.93 -7.88
CA VAL A 94 9.95 -1.15 -8.56
C VAL A 94 8.76 -2.07 -8.84
N GLU A 95 7.63 -1.78 -8.19
CA GLU A 95 6.40 -2.56 -8.33
C GLU A 95 5.69 -2.30 -9.68
N GLN A 96 4.82 -3.23 -10.06
CA GLN A 96 4.02 -3.14 -11.28
C GLN A 96 3.09 -1.92 -11.23
N GLU A 97 2.38 -1.72 -10.11
CA GLU A 97 1.50 -0.59 -9.89
C GLU A 97 2.26 0.68 -9.45
N ASP A 98 1.94 1.81 -10.09
CA ASP A 98 2.53 3.12 -9.78
C ASP A 98 1.88 3.75 -8.53
N LEU A 99 2.20 3.26 -7.33
CA LEU A 99 1.63 3.74 -6.08
C LEU A 99 2.25 5.06 -5.59
N VAL A 100 1.93 6.18 -6.22
CA VAL A 100 2.43 7.52 -5.86
C VAL A 100 1.30 8.44 -5.36
N TYR A 101 1.64 9.54 -4.69
CA TYR A 101 0.64 10.52 -4.26
C TYR A 101 0.34 11.53 -5.38
N ASP A 102 -0.94 11.66 -5.70
CA ASP A 102 -1.41 12.46 -6.82
C ASP A 102 -1.13 13.97 -6.66
N SER A 103 -1.44 14.50 -5.49
CA SER A 103 -1.37 15.93 -5.17
C SER A 103 0.06 16.52 -5.05
N LEU A 104 1.11 15.73 -5.26
CA LEU A 104 2.51 16.15 -5.16
C LEU A 104 3.14 16.34 -6.54
N THR A 105 4.11 17.25 -6.65
CA THR A 105 4.91 17.37 -7.87
C THR A 105 5.98 16.27 -7.95
N VAL A 106 6.54 16.06 -9.13
CA VAL A 106 7.68 15.13 -9.32
C VAL A 106 8.83 15.46 -8.35
N LYS A 107 9.21 16.73 -8.29
CA LYS A 107 10.29 17.23 -7.43
C LYS A 107 9.99 17.05 -5.95
N GLU A 108 8.75 17.31 -5.53
CA GLU A 108 8.35 17.10 -4.14
C GLU A 108 8.33 15.62 -3.77
N THR A 109 7.83 14.77 -4.66
CA THR A 109 7.78 13.32 -4.45
C THR A 109 9.19 12.77 -4.21
N LEU A 110 10.16 13.13 -5.05
CA LEU A 110 11.55 12.70 -4.90
C LEU A 110 12.23 13.34 -3.68
N ARG A 111 11.91 14.59 -3.33
CA ARG A 111 12.45 15.24 -2.12
C ARG A 111 11.92 14.60 -0.85
N TYR A 112 10.63 14.33 -0.75
CA TYR A 112 10.07 13.63 0.41
C TYR A 112 10.60 12.20 0.51
N ALA A 113 10.76 11.50 -0.61
CA ALA A 113 11.39 10.18 -0.63
C ALA A 113 12.85 10.25 -0.13
N ALA A 114 13.62 11.24 -0.58
CA ALA A 114 15.00 11.46 -0.13
C ALA A 114 15.06 11.81 1.37
N ASP A 115 14.20 12.71 1.83
CA ASP A 115 14.14 13.13 3.23
C ASP A 115 13.85 11.95 4.17
N LEU A 116 12.98 11.02 3.75
CA LEU A 116 12.60 9.84 4.52
C LEU A 116 13.62 8.69 4.44
N ARG A 117 14.22 8.45 3.27
CA ARG A 117 15.13 7.29 3.06
C ARG A 117 16.59 7.57 3.38
N LEU A 118 17.09 8.78 3.10
CA LEU A 118 18.50 9.09 3.29
C LEU A 118 18.76 9.39 4.78
N PRO A 119 19.75 8.73 5.41
CA PRO A 119 20.08 8.97 6.81
C PRO A 119 20.44 10.42 7.05
N SER A 120 19.83 11.05 8.06
CA SER A 120 20.14 12.45 8.38
C SER A 120 21.49 12.64 9.06
N ASP A 121 22.13 11.55 9.51
CA ASP A 121 23.47 11.58 10.12
C ASP A 121 24.56 11.62 9.04
N GLU A 122 24.26 11.13 7.83
CA GLU A 122 25.19 11.07 6.69
C GLU A 122 24.91 12.17 5.65
N TYR A 123 23.64 12.56 5.48
CA TYR A 123 23.23 13.52 4.45
C TYR A 123 22.61 14.77 5.06
N THR A 124 23.20 15.94 4.78
CA THR A 124 22.55 17.22 5.12
C THR A 124 21.32 17.45 4.24
N LEU A 125 20.43 18.36 4.65
CA LEU A 125 19.26 18.72 3.83
C LEU A 125 19.66 19.24 2.44
N LYS A 126 20.82 19.89 2.31
CA LYS A 126 21.36 20.35 1.03
C LYS A 126 21.78 19.16 0.15
N ASP A 127 22.43 18.17 0.73
CA ASP A 127 22.86 16.96 0.01
C ASP A 127 21.66 16.14 -0.47
N LYS A 128 20.65 15.98 0.39
CA LYS A 128 19.39 15.30 0.02
C LYS A 128 18.71 15.97 -1.17
N ARG A 129 18.62 17.30 -1.17
CA ARG A 129 18.05 18.08 -2.28
C ARG A 129 18.88 17.96 -3.55
N LYS A 130 20.21 18.11 -3.45
CA LYS A 130 21.14 17.96 -4.57
C LYS A 130 20.98 16.57 -5.19
N ARG A 131 20.85 15.53 -4.36
CA ARG A 131 20.62 14.16 -4.81
C ARG A 131 19.28 13.98 -5.52
N SER A 132 18.18 14.53 -4.99
CA SER A 132 16.90 14.54 -5.70
C SER A 132 17.01 15.24 -7.07
N ASP A 133 17.66 16.40 -7.13
CA ASP A 133 17.80 17.18 -8.37
C ASP A 133 18.71 16.46 -9.40
N MET A 134 19.73 15.72 -8.95
CA MET A 134 20.54 14.82 -9.79
C MET A 134 19.69 13.68 -10.35
N VAL A 135 18.88 13.01 -9.52
CA VAL A 135 17.99 11.92 -9.97
C VAL A 135 16.97 12.41 -10.99
N ILE A 136 16.36 13.58 -10.78
CA ILE A 136 15.45 14.21 -11.76
C ILE A 136 16.13 14.40 -13.11
N SER A 137 17.38 14.85 -13.09
CA SER A 137 18.17 15.08 -14.30
C SER A 137 18.53 13.77 -15.00
N SER A 138 19.00 12.77 -14.24
CA SER A 138 19.34 11.44 -14.75
C SER A 138 18.15 10.74 -15.40
N LEU A 139 16.93 10.96 -14.88
CA LEU A 139 15.71 10.36 -15.41
C LEU A 139 15.03 11.18 -16.51
N GLN A 140 15.66 12.27 -16.96
CA GLN A 140 15.12 13.19 -17.96
C GLN A 140 13.77 13.81 -17.56
N LEU A 141 13.53 14.01 -16.26
CA LEU A 141 12.28 14.57 -15.72
C LEU A 141 12.32 16.09 -15.51
N LYS A 142 13.39 16.76 -15.96
CA LYS A 142 13.61 18.20 -15.72
C LYS A 142 12.50 19.08 -16.30
N LYS A 143 11.87 18.68 -17.41
CA LYS A 143 10.74 19.43 -18.01
C LYS A 143 9.47 19.38 -17.15
N VAL A 144 9.27 18.28 -16.42
CA VAL A 144 8.04 18.01 -15.64
C VAL A 144 8.29 18.04 -14.12
N GLU A 145 9.43 18.56 -13.67
CA GLU A 145 9.81 18.51 -12.25
C GLU A 145 8.79 19.19 -11.32
N ASN A 146 8.13 20.25 -11.80
CA ASN A 146 7.14 21.02 -11.04
C ASN A 146 5.69 20.65 -11.40
N SER A 147 5.50 19.68 -12.30
CA SER A 147 4.19 19.15 -12.65
C SER A 147 3.71 18.13 -11.61
N LEU A 148 2.39 18.05 -11.41
CA LEU A 148 1.76 17.06 -10.54
C LEU A 148 1.95 15.65 -11.12
N VAL A 149 2.31 14.68 -10.28
CA VAL A 149 2.58 13.30 -10.71
C VAL A 149 1.30 12.62 -11.21
N VAL A 150 0.19 12.78 -10.49
CA VAL A 150 -1.14 12.37 -10.99
C VAL A 150 -2.05 13.56 -10.73
N GLY A 151 -2.59 14.14 -11.79
CA GLY A 151 -3.44 15.31 -11.60
C GLY A 151 -4.80 14.90 -11.04
N VAL A 152 -5.23 15.59 -9.97
CA VAL A 152 -6.53 15.37 -9.31
C VAL A 152 -7.68 16.01 -10.11
N LYS A 153 -7.40 17.12 -10.80
CA LYS A 153 -8.35 17.90 -11.61
C LYS A 153 -7.82 18.32 -12.99
N THR A 154 -6.51 18.16 -13.22
CA THR A 154 -5.81 18.50 -14.47
C THR A 154 -5.06 17.27 -14.96
N ARG A 155 -4.59 17.28 -16.21
CA ARG A 155 -3.73 16.19 -16.72
C ARG A 155 -2.40 16.20 -15.93
N GLY A 156 -2.07 15.09 -15.29
CA GLY A 156 -0.76 14.88 -14.64
C GLY A 156 0.35 14.59 -15.65
N VAL A 157 1.50 14.12 -15.18
CA VAL A 157 2.56 13.62 -16.08
C VAL A 157 2.10 12.38 -16.85
N SER A 158 2.76 12.07 -17.96
CA SER A 158 2.47 10.88 -18.76
C SER A 158 2.75 9.59 -17.99
N GLY A 159 2.16 8.46 -18.43
CA GLY A 159 2.42 7.15 -17.81
C GLY A 159 3.90 6.78 -17.80
N GLY A 160 4.62 7.05 -18.90
CA GLY A 160 6.07 6.84 -18.99
C GLY A 160 6.87 7.70 -18.02
N GLU A 161 6.52 8.98 -17.87
CA GLU A 161 7.16 9.87 -16.89
C GLU A 161 6.86 9.41 -15.45
N ARG A 162 5.63 9.00 -15.15
CA ARG A 162 5.26 8.47 -13.84
C ARG A 162 6.06 7.22 -13.48
N LYS A 163 6.25 6.29 -14.43
CA LYS A 163 7.08 5.10 -14.21
C LYS A 163 8.54 5.47 -13.94
N ARG A 164 9.07 6.49 -14.63
CA ARG A 164 10.41 7.05 -14.32
C ARG A 164 10.47 7.63 -12.92
N VAL A 165 9.42 8.31 -12.44
CA VAL A 165 9.35 8.78 -11.04
C VAL A 165 9.41 7.62 -10.06
N CYS A 166 8.67 6.53 -10.31
CA CYS A 166 8.73 5.31 -9.48
C CYS A 166 10.14 4.73 -9.42
N VAL A 167 10.83 4.63 -10.57
CA VAL A 167 12.24 4.20 -10.64
C VAL A 167 13.15 5.17 -9.86
N GLY A 168 12.91 6.48 -9.97
CA GLY A 168 13.66 7.50 -9.24
C GLY A 168 13.51 7.44 -7.73
N ILE A 169 12.32 7.13 -7.22
CA ILE A 169 12.09 6.93 -5.78
C ILE A 169 13.01 5.84 -5.22
N GLU A 170 13.27 4.79 -6.01
CA GLU A 170 14.08 3.65 -5.61
C GLU A 170 15.60 3.88 -5.76
N ILE A 171 16.03 4.58 -6.81
CA ILE A 171 17.46 4.86 -7.05
C ILE A 171 18.02 5.89 -6.04
N LEU A 172 17.17 6.67 -5.38
CA LEU A 172 17.59 7.67 -4.39
C LEU A 172 18.51 7.10 -3.31
N SER A 173 18.39 5.82 -2.94
CA SER A 173 19.23 5.18 -1.90
C SER A 173 20.54 4.55 -2.41
N ASP A 174 20.97 4.82 -3.65
CA ASP A 174 22.16 4.18 -4.26
C ASP A 174 22.12 2.64 -4.15
N PRO A 175 21.06 1.99 -4.67
CA PRO A 175 20.95 0.54 -4.61
C PRO A 175 22.07 -0.13 -5.41
N THR A 176 22.52 -1.28 -4.95
CA THR A 176 23.48 -2.14 -5.69
C THR A 176 22.76 -3.15 -6.59
N MET A 177 21.48 -3.41 -6.29
CA MET A 177 20.61 -4.28 -7.07
C MET A 177 19.25 -3.61 -7.27
N MET A 178 18.70 -3.70 -8.46
CA MET A 178 17.39 -3.17 -8.82
C MET A 178 16.54 -4.26 -9.49
N MET A 179 15.32 -4.43 -9.00
CA MET A 179 14.31 -5.32 -9.60
C MET A 179 13.15 -4.49 -10.10
N LEU A 180 12.69 -4.76 -11.32
CA LEU A 180 11.57 -4.07 -11.95
C LEU A 180 10.50 -5.08 -12.35
N ASP A 181 9.32 -4.95 -11.74
CA ASP A 181 8.17 -5.77 -12.09
C ASP A 181 7.37 -5.12 -13.23
N GLU A 182 7.43 -5.74 -14.39
CA GLU A 182 6.76 -5.32 -15.62
C GLU A 182 6.87 -3.81 -15.87
N PRO A 183 8.10 -3.25 -15.98
CA PRO A 183 8.30 -1.81 -16.07
C PRO A 183 7.71 -1.19 -17.34
N THR A 184 7.44 -2.00 -18.35
CA THR A 184 6.88 -1.59 -19.65
C THR A 184 5.36 -1.73 -19.73
N SER A 185 4.70 -2.27 -18.69
CA SER A 185 3.26 -2.47 -18.70
C SER A 185 2.50 -1.13 -18.72
N GLY A 186 1.49 -1.03 -19.59
CA GLY A 186 0.70 0.20 -19.78
C GLY A 186 1.42 1.34 -20.51
N LEU A 187 2.60 1.09 -21.10
CA LEU A 187 3.31 2.05 -21.95
C LEU A 187 3.18 1.67 -23.42
N ASP A 188 3.16 2.68 -24.30
CA ASP A 188 3.37 2.47 -25.73
C ASP A 188 4.83 2.08 -26.01
N SER A 189 5.08 1.47 -27.17
CA SER A 189 6.38 0.93 -27.56
C SER A 189 7.53 1.94 -27.47
N SER A 190 7.28 3.21 -27.86
CA SER A 190 8.31 4.25 -27.86
C SER A 190 8.73 4.68 -26.45
N ASN A 191 7.76 4.81 -25.53
CA ASN A 191 8.02 5.14 -24.13
C ASN A 191 8.63 3.96 -23.37
N ALA A 192 8.20 2.74 -23.67
CA ALA A 192 8.79 1.52 -23.13
C ALA A 192 10.28 1.40 -23.51
N GLU A 193 10.62 1.61 -24.79
CA GLU A 193 12.01 1.58 -25.25
C GLU A 193 12.85 2.67 -24.59
N SER A 194 12.31 3.90 -24.53
CA SER A 194 12.98 5.02 -23.86
C SER A 194 13.27 4.75 -22.39
N LEU A 195 12.34 4.10 -21.69
CA LEU A 195 12.50 3.72 -20.29
C LEU A 195 13.57 2.64 -20.10
N ILE A 196 13.55 1.57 -20.90
CA ILE A 196 14.55 0.49 -20.80
C ILE A 196 15.94 0.99 -21.17
N LYS A 197 16.07 1.82 -22.22
CA LYS A 197 17.34 2.47 -22.59
C LYS A 197 17.90 3.32 -21.45
N LEU A 198 17.03 4.05 -20.75
CA LEU A 198 17.38 4.83 -19.57
C LEU A 198 17.85 3.96 -18.41
N ILE A 199 17.10 2.89 -18.11
CA ILE A 199 17.46 1.91 -17.07
C ILE A 199 18.79 1.24 -17.38
N ARG A 200 19.03 0.85 -18.63
CA ARG A 200 20.31 0.29 -19.09
C ARG A 200 21.44 1.28 -18.81
N LYS A 201 21.30 2.54 -19.21
CA LYS A 201 22.31 3.58 -18.96
C LYS A 201 22.63 3.71 -17.46
N ILE A 202 21.62 3.74 -16.61
CA ILE A 202 21.78 3.82 -15.15
C ILE A 202 22.50 2.58 -14.62
N THR A 203 22.08 1.38 -15.06
CA THR A 203 22.63 0.09 -14.66
C THR A 203 24.13 0.01 -14.95
N HIS A 204 24.52 0.35 -16.18
CA HIS A 204 25.91 0.33 -16.63
C HIS A 204 26.78 1.39 -15.95
N THR A 205 26.27 2.63 -15.81
CA THR A 205 27.02 3.75 -15.22
C THR A 205 27.25 3.54 -13.72
N ASN A 206 26.22 3.11 -13.00
CA ASN A 206 26.27 2.97 -11.54
C ASN A 206 26.68 1.56 -11.10
N LYS A 207 26.95 0.65 -12.05
CA LYS A 207 27.34 -0.74 -11.78
C LYS A 207 26.32 -1.45 -10.88
N ILE A 208 25.04 -1.32 -11.22
CA ILE A 208 23.91 -1.93 -10.50
C ILE A 208 23.61 -3.29 -11.14
N ILE A 209 23.21 -4.29 -10.34
CA ILE A 209 22.64 -5.54 -10.84
C ILE A 209 21.16 -5.28 -11.15
N THR A 210 20.73 -5.34 -12.41
CA THR A 210 19.32 -5.02 -12.73
C THR A 210 18.59 -6.20 -13.34
N LEU A 211 17.44 -6.53 -12.76
CA LEU A 211 16.54 -7.59 -13.22
C LEU A 211 15.18 -6.99 -13.57
N ALA A 212 14.65 -7.28 -14.76
CA ALA A 212 13.33 -6.80 -15.17
C ALA A 212 12.46 -7.97 -15.67
N SER A 213 11.26 -8.13 -15.13
CA SER A 213 10.25 -9.00 -15.75
C SER A 213 9.62 -8.24 -16.93
N VAL A 214 9.57 -8.86 -18.12
CA VAL A 214 9.01 -8.21 -19.32
C VAL A 214 8.00 -9.13 -19.98
N HIS A 215 6.87 -8.56 -20.39
CA HIS A 215 5.83 -9.26 -21.14
C HIS A 215 5.87 -8.80 -22.59
N GLN A 216 6.16 -9.71 -23.52
CA GLN A 216 6.15 -9.47 -24.99
C GLN A 216 6.85 -8.17 -25.42
N PRO A 217 8.18 -8.06 -25.23
CA PRO A 217 8.92 -6.88 -25.65
C PRO A 217 8.98 -6.78 -27.18
N SER A 218 9.01 -5.54 -27.70
CA SER A 218 9.36 -5.32 -29.11
C SER A 218 10.79 -5.79 -29.41
N SER A 219 11.07 -6.10 -30.67
CA SER A 219 12.40 -6.55 -31.11
C SER A 219 13.51 -5.56 -30.76
N SER A 220 13.27 -4.25 -30.96
CA SER A 220 14.21 -3.20 -30.56
C SER A 220 14.44 -3.18 -29.05
N LEU A 221 13.37 -3.32 -28.25
CA LEU A 221 13.46 -3.31 -26.79
C LEU A 221 14.24 -4.53 -26.26
N PHE A 222 14.01 -5.70 -26.84
CA PHE A 222 14.69 -6.95 -26.48
C PHE A 222 16.21 -6.86 -26.63
N ASN A 223 16.69 -6.16 -27.65
CA ASN A 223 18.13 -5.96 -27.90
C ASN A 223 18.83 -5.03 -26.91
N TYR A 224 18.10 -4.34 -26.02
CA TYR A 224 18.73 -3.55 -24.96
C TYR A 224 19.12 -4.37 -23.72
N PHE A 225 18.65 -5.61 -23.59
CA PHE A 225 19.05 -6.49 -22.50
C PHE A 225 20.42 -7.10 -22.78
N ASP A 226 21.24 -7.23 -21.73
CA ASP A 226 22.54 -7.87 -21.84
C ASP A 226 22.37 -9.39 -21.81
N SER A 227 21.52 -9.88 -20.89
CA SER A 227 21.16 -11.30 -20.76
C SER A 227 19.66 -11.52 -20.60
N VAL A 228 19.20 -12.75 -20.84
CA VAL A 228 17.80 -13.15 -20.71
C VAL A 228 17.68 -14.49 -19.98
N ILE A 229 16.69 -14.57 -19.09
CA ILE A 229 16.20 -15.80 -18.46
C ILE A 229 14.87 -16.16 -19.13
N LEU A 230 14.83 -17.28 -19.82
CA LEU A 230 13.60 -17.86 -20.35
C LEU A 230 13.05 -18.89 -19.36
N LEU A 231 11.87 -18.61 -18.82
CA LEU A 231 11.25 -19.42 -17.77
C LEU A 231 9.96 -20.09 -18.28
N ALA A 232 9.88 -21.42 -18.13
CA ALA A 232 8.72 -22.23 -18.48
C ALA A 232 8.44 -23.22 -17.34
N HIS A 233 7.18 -23.38 -16.91
CA HIS A 233 6.80 -24.28 -15.81
C HIS A 233 7.59 -24.14 -14.50
N GLY A 234 8.16 -22.97 -14.23
CA GLY A 234 9.00 -22.74 -13.06
C GLY A 234 10.44 -23.21 -13.20
N GLU A 235 10.84 -23.61 -14.41
CA GLU A 235 12.16 -24.14 -14.77
C GLU A 235 12.79 -23.23 -15.84
N ILE A 236 14.12 -23.16 -15.86
CA ILE A 236 14.86 -22.38 -16.85
C ILE A 236 15.03 -23.21 -18.12
N VAL A 237 14.65 -22.63 -19.26
CA VAL A 237 14.88 -23.20 -20.59
C VAL A 237 16.14 -22.63 -21.25
N TYR A 238 16.49 -21.41 -20.89
CA TYR A 238 17.73 -20.75 -21.33
C TYR A 238 18.09 -19.63 -20.36
N PHE A 239 19.37 -19.51 -20.05
CA PHE A 239 19.93 -18.37 -19.34
C PHE A 239 21.28 -17.98 -19.94
N GLY A 240 21.40 -16.72 -20.38
CA GLY A 240 22.66 -16.20 -20.90
C GLY A 240 22.47 -14.94 -21.74
N PRO A 241 23.52 -14.53 -22.49
CA PRO A 241 23.46 -13.35 -23.35
C PRO A 241 22.33 -13.42 -24.37
N VAL A 242 21.70 -12.28 -24.68
CA VAL A 242 20.59 -12.22 -25.64
C VAL A 242 20.99 -12.77 -27.02
N LYS A 243 22.20 -12.45 -27.49
CA LYS A 243 22.72 -12.94 -28.79
C LYS A 243 22.93 -14.46 -28.80
N GLY A 244 23.36 -15.03 -27.67
CA GLY A 244 23.60 -16.47 -27.54
C GLY A 244 22.31 -17.31 -27.59
N ALA A 245 21.15 -16.70 -27.29
CA ALA A 245 19.87 -17.42 -27.33
C ALA A 245 19.57 -17.94 -28.75
N PHE A 246 19.85 -17.12 -29.77
CA PHE A 246 19.62 -17.51 -31.16
C PHE A 246 20.46 -18.71 -31.59
N GLU A 247 21.74 -18.73 -31.20
CA GLU A 247 22.66 -19.83 -31.52
C GLU A 247 22.24 -21.12 -30.81
N TYR A 248 21.87 -21.02 -29.53
CA TYR A 248 21.38 -22.14 -28.73
C TYR A 248 20.12 -22.79 -29.33
N PHE A 249 19.08 -22.00 -29.60
CA PHE A 249 17.84 -22.55 -30.16
C PHE A 249 18.00 -23.04 -31.59
N LYS A 250 18.87 -22.42 -32.39
CA LYS A 250 19.22 -22.89 -33.73
C LYS A 250 19.90 -24.26 -33.70
N ALA A 251 20.79 -24.51 -32.74
CA ALA A 251 21.43 -25.80 -32.55
C ALA A 251 20.44 -26.92 -32.19
N LEU A 252 19.33 -26.56 -31.53
CA LEU A 252 18.22 -27.46 -31.22
C LEU A 252 17.21 -27.65 -32.38
N GLY A 253 17.47 -27.03 -33.54
CA GLY A 253 16.60 -27.09 -34.72
C GLY A 253 15.49 -26.03 -34.77
N PHE A 254 15.44 -25.10 -33.82
CA PHE A 254 14.45 -24.02 -33.79
C PHE A 254 15.04 -22.74 -34.41
N ILE A 255 14.62 -22.44 -35.64
CA ILE A 255 15.08 -21.26 -36.39
C ILE A 255 14.04 -20.15 -36.28
N CYS A 256 14.44 -19.00 -35.73
CA CYS A 256 13.59 -17.81 -35.72
C CYS A 256 13.44 -17.26 -37.15
N PRO A 257 12.20 -17.10 -37.66
CA PRO A 257 11.97 -16.47 -38.97
C PRO A 257 12.49 -15.02 -39.01
N SER A 258 12.98 -14.58 -40.17
CA SER A 258 13.62 -13.26 -40.33
C SER A 258 12.69 -12.05 -40.11
N ARG A 259 11.38 -12.25 -40.25
CA ARG A 259 10.35 -11.19 -40.06
C ARG A 259 9.59 -11.30 -38.75
N GLU A 260 9.90 -12.30 -37.92
CA GLU A 260 9.25 -12.49 -36.63
C GLU A 260 10.04 -11.77 -35.53
N ASN A 261 9.34 -11.27 -34.53
CA ASN A 261 9.97 -10.71 -33.35
C ASN A 261 10.64 -11.85 -32.55
N PRO A 262 11.97 -11.80 -32.32
CA PRO A 262 12.66 -12.85 -31.59
C PRO A 262 12.11 -13.16 -30.20
N ALA A 263 11.68 -12.13 -29.47
CA ALA A 263 11.14 -12.32 -28.14
C ALA A 263 9.80 -13.05 -28.19
N ASP A 264 8.96 -12.74 -29.17
CA ASP A 264 7.68 -13.43 -29.38
C ASP A 264 7.92 -14.87 -29.82
N PHE A 265 8.89 -15.12 -30.71
CA PHE A 265 9.31 -16.47 -31.09
C PHE A 265 9.71 -17.31 -29.86
N PHE A 266 10.58 -16.79 -29.00
CA PHE A 266 11.01 -17.51 -27.79
C PHE A 266 9.84 -17.73 -26.82
N ILE A 267 8.96 -16.74 -26.62
CA ILE A 267 7.78 -16.90 -25.77
C ILE A 267 6.81 -17.94 -26.33
N ASN A 268 6.58 -17.95 -27.65
CA ASN A 268 5.72 -18.92 -28.33
C ASN A 268 6.28 -20.34 -28.21
N LEU A 269 7.60 -20.48 -28.29
CA LEU A 269 8.29 -21.77 -28.14
C LEU A 269 8.14 -22.35 -26.73
N ILE A 270 8.19 -21.50 -25.70
CA ILE A 270 8.14 -21.90 -24.29
C ILE A 270 6.73 -21.79 -23.66
N SER A 271 5.71 -21.41 -24.45
CA SER A 271 4.33 -21.30 -24.00
C SER A 271 3.52 -22.54 -24.35
N ILE A 272 2.47 -22.78 -23.55
CA ILE A 272 1.55 -23.89 -23.72
C ILE A 272 0.38 -23.39 -24.56
N ASN A 273 0.07 -24.10 -25.64
CA ASN A 273 -1.19 -23.91 -26.33
C ASN A 273 -2.26 -24.78 -25.68
N SER A 274 -3.27 -24.16 -25.06
CA SER A 274 -4.34 -24.87 -24.35
C SER A 274 -5.63 -25.02 -25.17
N TYR A 275 -5.56 -24.88 -26.50
CA TYR A 275 -6.73 -24.93 -27.38
C TYR A 275 -7.40 -26.32 -27.42
N SER A 276 -6.60 -27.39 -27.48
CA SER A 276 -7.08 -28.78 -27.42
C SER A 276 -6.24 -29.61 -26.45
N ALA A 277 -6.75 -30.78 -26.03
CA ALA A 277 -6.00 -31.69 -25.17
C ALA A 277 -4.72 -32.21 -25.84
N GLU A 278 -4.77 -32.45 -27.15
CA GLU A 278 -3.65 -32.91 -27.99
C GLU A 278 -2.56 -31.84 -28.10
N THR A 279 -2.93 -30.63 -28.53
CA THR A 279 -1.97 -29.50 -28.66
C THR A 279 -1.31 -29.13 -27.32
N LYS A 280 -2.04 -29.32 -26.22
CA LYS A 280 -1.49 -29.15 -24.87
C LYS A 280 -0.47 -30.22 -24.52
N ALA A 281 -0.73 -31.49 -24.87
CA ALA A 281 0.20 -32.59 -24.63
C ALA A 281 1.49 -32.39 -25.46
N GLU A 282 1.36 -32.06 -26.75
CA GLU A 282 2.49 -31.74 -27.64
C GLU A 282 3.31 -30.55 -27.11
N SER A 283 2.64 -29.49 -26.65
CA SER A 283 3.31 -28.32 -26.08
C SER A 283 4.11 -28.67 -24.82
N ASN A 284 3.55 -29.50 -23.94
CA ASN A 284 4.24 -29.94 -22.72
C ASN A 284 5.46 -30.80 -23.08
N GLU A 285 5.32 -31.78 -23.97
CA GLU A 285 6.42 -32.65 -24.40
C GLU A 285 7.57 -31.82 -25.01
N ARG A 286 7.24 -30.82 -25.82
CA ARG A 286 8.22 -29.88 -26.37
C ARG A 286 8.96 -29.12 -25.26
N ILE A 287 8.24 -28.59 -24.27
CA ILE A 287 8.86 -27.83 -23.18
C ILE A 287 9.72 -28.72 -22.30
N ASP A 288 9.27 -29.94 -21.99
CA ASP A 288 10.04 -30.90 -21.19
C ASP A 288 11.37 -31.25 -21.89
N LYS A 289 11.35 -31.50 -23.20
CA LYS A 289 12.57 -31.69 -24.00
C LYS A 289 13.49 -30.48 -23.96
N LEU A 290 12.95 -29.26 -24.02
CA LEU A 290 13.73 -28.03 -23.94
C LEU A 290 14.40 -27.84 -22.57
N ILE A 291 13.72 -28.21 -21.48
CA ILE A 291 14.26 -28.18 -20.11
C ILE A 291 15.38 -29.21 -19.97
N GLU A 292 15.17 -30.44 -20.45
CA GLU A 292 16.19 -31.50 -20.42
C GLU A 292 17.44 -31.12 -21.21
N ASN A 293 17.27 -30.56 -22.41
CA ASN A 293 18.37 -30.08 -23.24
C ASN A 293 19.17 -28.98 -22.55
N TRP A 294 18.50 -28.05 -21.86
CA TRP A 294 19.18 -27.01 -21.09
C TRP A 294 19.98 -27.60 -19.93
N ALA A 295 19.39 -28.53 -19.17
CA ALA A 295 20.08 -29.21 -18.08
C ALA A 295 21.32 -29.99 -18.58
N ALA A 296 21.22 -30.65 -19.73
CA ALA A 296 22.35 -31.32 -20.37
C ALA A 296 23.44 -30.33 -20.84
N TYR A 297 23.03 -29.21 -21.45
CA TYR A 297 23.95 -28.15 -21.90
C TYR A 297 24.73 -27.51 -20.74
N VAL A 298 24.06 -27.27 -19.62
CA VAL A 298 24.71 -26.79 -18.39
C VAL A 298 25.72 -27.81 -17.86
N SER A 299 25.36 -29.09 -17.88
CA SER A 299 26.20 -30.16 -17.34
C SER A 299 27.47 -30.37 -18.16
N SER A 300 27.41 -30.18 -19.49
CA SER A 300 28.57 -30.24 -20.38
C SER A 300 29.44 -28.97 -20.33
N ASN A 301 28.84 -27.80 -20.12
CA ASN A 301 29.54 -26.53 -20.04
C ASN A 301 29.62 -26.01 -18.59
N SER A 302 30.56 -26.54 -17.81
CA SER A 302 30.71 -26.23 -16.37
C SER A 302 30.93 -24.74 -16.03
N CYS A 303 31.23 -23.88 -17.00
CA CYS A 303 31.41 -22.44 -16.81
C CYS A 303 30.13 -21.60 -16.92
N VAL A 304 28.96 -22.18 -17.23
CA VAL A 304 27.71 -21.43 -17.46
C VAL A 304 27.21 -20.69 -16.22
N TYR A 305 27.63 -21.07 -15.01
CA TYR A 305 27.18 -20.46 -13.75
C TYR A 305 28.28 -19.84 -12.86
N SER A 306 29.45 -19.52 -13.43
CA SER A 306 30.57 -18.93 -12.68
C SER A 306 30.48 -17.39 -12.58
N CYS A 307 30.58 -16.81 -11.37
CA CYS A 307 30.82 -15.36 -11.19
C CYS A 307 32.30 -14.97 -11.43
N GLU A 308 33.22 -15.93 -11.64
CA GLU A 308 34.65 -15.66 -11.85
C GLU A 308 34.97 -15.37 -13.33
N LYS A 309 35.83 -14.39 -13.58
CA LYS A 309 36.24 -14.00 -14.94
C LYS A 309 37.02 -15.14 -15.60
N SER A 310 36.51 -15.67 -16.71
CA SER A 310 37.38 -16.26 -17.73
C SER A 310 38.17 -15.12 -18.36
N ASN A 311 39.46 -14.99 -18.04
CA ASN A 311 40.37 -14.11 -18.75
C ASN A 311 40.52 -14.63 -20.19
N SER A 312 39.68 -14.15 -21.11
CA SER A 312 39.94 -14.24 -22.55
C SER A 312 40.48 -12.90 -23.01
N THR A 313 41.80 -12.83 -23.11
CA THR A 313 42.55 -11.85 -23.89
C THR A 313 42.05 -11.87 -25.33
N ASP A 314 41.45 -10.77 -25.77
CA ASP A 314 41.52 -10.30 -27.16
C ASP A 314 41.11 -8.83 -27.19
N SER A 315 42.10 -7.95 -27.40
CA SER A 315 41.89 -6.57 -27.85
C SER A 315 41.78 -6.57 -29.38
N PRO A 316 41.08 -5.60 -30.00
CA PRO A 316 41.81 -4.38 -30.37
C PRO A 316 41.04 -3.07 -30.16
N ALA A 317 41.86 -2.03 -30.03
CA ALA A 317 41.64 -0.60 -29.95
C ALA A 317 40.42 -0.01 -30.68
N GLU A 318 39.77 0.97 -30.05
CA GLU A 318 39.60 2.31 -30.65
C GLU A 318 39.22 3.40 -29.63
N SER A 319 39.66 4.60 -29.96
CA SER A 319 39.80 5.84 -29.20
C SER A 319 38.54 6.38 -28.51
N THR A 320 38.67 6.77 -27.24
CA THR A 320 37.61 7.54 -26.54
C THR A 320 38.12 8.93 -26.17
N ILE A 321 37.47 9.93 -26.76
CA ILE A 321 37.57 11.35 -26.44
C ILE A 321 37.08 11.58 -25.01
N SER A 322 37.93 12.15 -24.16
CA SER A 322 37.67 12.43 -22.75
C SER A 322 36.78 13.67 -22.58
N LEU A 323 35.55 13.48 -22.10
CA LEU A 323 34.75 14.52 -21.45
C LEU A 323 34.64 14.21 -19.95
N LYS A 324 35.48 14.89 -19.15
CA LYS A 324 35.43 14.86 -17.69
C LYS A 324 34.13 15.55 -17.22
N ALA A 325 33.17 14.77 -16.73
CA ALA A 325 32.09 15.26 -15.88
C ALA A 325 32.43 14.92 -14.42
N GLN A 326 32.51 15.96 -13.60
CA GLN A 326 32.87 15.95 -12.19
C GLN A 326 31.97 14.99 -11.38
N ALA A 327 32.50 13.81 -11.06
CA ALA A 327 32.05 13.00 -9.94
C ALA A 327 32.65 13.59 -8.65
N ALA A 328 31.84 13.71 -7.59
CA ALA A 328 32.31 14.08 -6.26
C ALA A 328 33.38 13.09 -5.77
N PRO A 329 34.36 13.51 -4.96
CA PRO A 329 35.49 12.67 -4.59
C PRO A 329 35.00 11.48 -3.75
N ARG A 330 35.09 10.27 -4.30
CA ARG A 330 35.14 9.05 -3.50
C ARG A 330 36.58 8.93 -3.02
N SER A 331 36.74 8.90 -1.70
CA SER A 331 37.99 8.50 -1.07
C SER A 331 38.30 7.06 -1.46
N ASP A 332 39.37 6.87 -2.23
CA ASP A 332 39.99 5.57 -2.47
C ASP A 332 40.61 5.11 -1.15
N SER A 333 39.81 4.44 -0.33
CA SER A 333 40.29 3.58 0.75
C SER A 333 39.95 2.15 0.35
N GLU A 334 40.99 1.36 0.10
CA GLU A 334 40.94 -0.09 0.02
C GLU A 334 40.04 -0.61 1.14
N THR A 335 38.87 -1.10 0.77
CA THR A 335 37.84 -1.47 1.74
C THR A 335 38.19 -2.85 2.26
N GLU A 336 38.88 -2.89 3.40
CA GLU A 336 38.78 -4.01 4.34
C GLU A 336 37.30 -4.41 4.43
N VAL A 337 37.07 -5.73 4.40
CA VAL A 337 35.74 -6.33 4.47
C VAL A 337 35.13 -5.96 5.82
N ALA A 338 34.44 -4.82 5.86
CA ALA A 338 33.78 -4.32 7.05
C ALA A 338 32.78 -5.37 7.54
N ASP A 339 32.90 -5.74 8.81
CA ASP A 339 31.98 -6.62 9.50
C ASP A 339 30.54 -6.23 9.20
N ILE A 340 29.77 -7.20 8.71
CA ILE A 340 28.35 -7.04 8.43
C ILE A 340 27.67 -6.80 9.77
N PRO A 341 27.11 -5.60 10.05
CA PRO A 341 26.59 -5.30 11.37
C PRO A 341 25.28 -6.06 11.57
N SER A 342 25.36 -7.22 12.21
CA SER A 342 24.23 -8.00 12.69
C SER A 342 23.56 -7.27 13.85
N GLY A 343 22.67 -6.33 13.51
CA GLY A 343 21.97 -5.47 14.45
C GLY A 343 20.51 -5.21 14.06
N PRO A 344 19.66 -4.75 14.99
CA PRO A 344 18.28 -4.38 14.69
C PRO A 344 18.21 -3.31 13.59
N ILE A 345 17.16 -3.35 12.76
CA ILE A 345 16.96 -2.40 11.66
C ILE A 345 17.08 -0.95 12.18
N LYS A 346 18.22 -0.31 11.92
CA LYS A 346 18.44 1.11 12.17
C LYS A 346 17.66 1.90 11.11
N TRP A 347 16.66 2.64 11.55
CA TRP A 347 15.88 3.55 10.70
C TRP A 347 16.74 4.75 10.30
N ALA A 348 16.60 5.22 9.07
CA ALA A 348 17.38 6.34 8.54
C ALA A 348 17.19 7.64 9.34
N ASN A 349 16.03 7.81 9.98
CA ASN A 349 15.66 9.02 10.69
C ASN A 349 15.12 8.73 12.09
N THR A 350 15.26 9.70 12.99
CA THR A 350 14.58 9.70 14.29
C THR A 350 13.07 9.80 14.13
N TRP A 351 12.31 9.24 15.06
CA TRP A 351 10.84 9.28 15.06
C TRP A 351 10.26 10.70 14.85
N TYR A 352 10.79 11.69 15.57
CA TYR A 352 10.30 13.07 15.49
C TYR A 352 10.51 13.68 14.09
N ARG A 353 11.68 13.46 13.48
CA ARG A 353 11.97 13.92 12.11
C ARG A 353 11.06 13.25 11.09
N GLU A 354 10.84 11.93 11.19
CA GLU A 354 9.88 11.20 10.34
C GLU A 354 8.49 11.86 10.40
N ASN A 355 7.96 12.08 11.61
CA ASN A 355 6.64 12.69 11.79
C ASN A 355 6.58 14.10 11.22
N ARG A 356 7.60 14.94 11.44
CA ARG A 356 7.63 16.31 10.89
C ARG A 356 7.58 16.30 9.36
N ILE A 357 8.34 15.41 8.72
CA ILE A 357 8.37 15.28 7.26
C ILE A 357 7.00 14.80 6.75
N LEU A 358 6.43 13.78 7.38
CA LEU A 358 5.12 13.24 7.00
C LEU A 358 3.99 14.26 7.20
N ILE A 359 3.98 14.98 8.32
CA ILE A 359 3.02 16.07 8.57
C ILE A 359 3.15 17.15 7.49
N SER A 360 4.36 17.62 7.19
CA SER A 360 4.60 18.60 6.11
C SER A 360 4.08 18.10 4.77
N ARG A 361 4.32 16.82 4.45
CA ARG A 361 3.82 16.18 3.24
C ARG A 361 2.30 16.17 3.20
N ILE A 362 1.63 15.69 4.26
CA ILE A 362 0.17 15.59 4.32
C ILE A 362 -0.48 16.98 4.27
N LEU A 363 0.05 17.97 4.99
CA LEU A 363 -0.42 19.36 4.94
C LEU A 363 -0.33 19.94 3.53
N ARG A 364 0.79 19.72 2.82
CA ARG A 364 0.93 20.19 1.43
C ARG A 364 -0.06 19.51 0.51
N ARG A 365 -0.28 18.20 0.69
CA ARG A 365 -1.29 17.45 -0.08
C ARG A 365 -2.69 18.02 0.13
N MET A 366 -3.10 18.20 1.39
CA MET A 366 -4.45 18.72 1.70
C MET A 366 -4.66 20.17 1.28
N ARG A 367 -3.62 21.02 1.31
CA ARG A 367 -3.74 22.39 0.80
C ARG A 367 -4.03 22.45 -0.70
N ARG A 368 -3.55 21.46 -1.47
CA ARG A 368 -3.79 21.37 -2.92
C ARG A 368 -5.05 20.61 -3.27
N ASP A 369 -5.28 19.52 -2.56
CA ASP A 369 -6.48 18.72 -2.68
C ASP A 369 -7.42 19.00 -1.51
N MET A 370 -8.24 20.02 -1.70
CA MET A 370 -9.22 20.47 -0.70
C MET A 370 -10.48 19.57 -0.68
N THR A 371 -10.53 18.50 -1.49
CA THR A 371 -11.74 17.67 -1.69
C THR A 371 -12.31 17.18 -0.37
N ILE A 372 -11.47 16.70 0.55
CA ILE A 372 -11.88 16.28 1.90
C ILE A 372 -12.58 17.43 2.62
N VAL A 373 -11.90 18.58 2.76
CA VAL A 373 -12.42 19.74 3.49
C VAL A 373 -13.72 20.23 2.87
N THR A 374 -13.80 20.31 1.54
CA THR A 374 -15.01 20.74 0.83
C THR A 374 -16.15 19.74 1.01
N SER A 375 -15.92 18.44 0.88
CA SER A 375 -16.96 17.41 1.05
C SER A 375 -17.51 17.40 2.46
N PHE A 376 -16.64 17.46 3.47
CA PHE A 376 -17.04 17.49 4.88
C PHE A 376 -17.76 18.78 5.27
N SER A 377 -17.28 19.93 4.80
CA SER A 377 -17.92 21.23 5.07
C SER A 377 -19.29 21.31 4.41
N THR A 378 -19.40 20.91 3.13
CA THR A 378 -20.68 20.88 2.41
C THR A 378 -21.66 19.94 3.09
N SER A 379 -21.24 18.71 3.44
CA SER A 379 -22.10 17.78 4.17
C SER A 379 -22.56 18.35 5.51
N SER A 380 -21.67 18.99 6.27
CA SER A 380 -22.00 19.56 7.58
C SER A 380 -22.99 20.73 7.46
N ILE A 381 -22.80 21.63 6.48
CA ILE A 381 -23.71 22.75 6.22
C ILE A 381 -25.09 22.25 5.79
N VAL A 382 -25.14 21.31 4.85
CA VAL A 382 -26.41 20.73 4.36
C VAL A 382 -27.14 20.02 5.49
N SER A 383 -26.45 19.17 6.27
CA SER A 383 -27.06 18.50 7.43
C SER A 383 -27.54 19.51 8.46
N THR A 384 -26.82 20.61 8.72
CA THR A 384 -27.27 21.66 9.63
C THR A 384 -28.60 22.28 9.20
N ILE A 385 -28.70 22.66 7.92
CA ILE A 385 -29.89 23.30 7.36
C ILE A 385 -31.05 22.30 7.39
N VAL A 386 -30.88 21.12 6.81
CA VAL A 386 -31.98 20.14 6.69
C VAL A 386 -32.46 19.71 8.08
N ILE A 387 -31.56 19.33 8.97
CA ILE A 387 -31.93 18.81 10.30
C ILE A 387 -32.46 19.94 11.18
N GLY A 388 -31.75 21.07 11.23
CA GLY A 388 -32.10 22.20 12.07
C GLY A 388 -33.45 22.81 11.73
N PHE A 389 -33.78 22.96 10.44
CA PHE A 389 -35.10 23.46 10.03
C PHE A 389 -36.21 22.42 10.13
N THR A 390 -35.92 21.13 9.92
CA THR A 390 -36.93 20.06 10.06
C THR A 390 -37.43 19.94 11.50
N PHE A 391 -36.52 20.09 12.47
CA PHE A 391 -36.82 20.03 13.90
C PHE A 391 -36.75 21.43 14.54
N PHE A 392 -37.21 22.45 13.83
CA PHE A 392 -37.18 23.83 14.31
C PHE A 392 -38.16 24.01 15.47
N ASN A 393 -37.63 24.43 16.63
CA ASN A 393 -38.40 24.72 17.84
C ASN A 393 -39.46 23.65 18.20
N PRO A 394 -39.04 22.43 18.60
CA PRO A 394 -39.98 21.41 19.05
C PRO A 394 -40.73 21.94 20.27
N GLY A 395 -42.06 21.98 20.19
CA GLY A 395 -42.94 22.52 21.24
C GLY A 395 -42.86 21.74 22.57
N THR A 396 -43.89 21.88 23.42
CA THR A 396 -43.90 21.31 24.78
C THR A 396 -44.89 20.15 24.97
N GLY A 397 -45.68 19.79 23.95
CA GLY A 397 -46.64 18.68 24.01
C GLY A 397 -46.02 17.30 23.79
N TYR A 398 -46.85 16.23 23.85
CA TYR A 398 -46.39 14.83 23.74
C TYR A 398 -45.52 14.54 22.49
N ALA A 399 -45.84 15.14 21.35
CA ALA A 399 -45.09 14.97 20.10
C ALA A 399 -43.65 15.52 20.19
N ALA A 400 -43.39 16.45 21.11
CA ALA A 400 -42.07 17.03 21.32
C ALA A 400 -41.06 16.04 21.87
N VAL A 401 -41.49 15.09 22.71
CA VAL A 401 -40.61 14.03 23.24
C VAL A 401 -40.08 13.18 22.09
N GLN A 402 -40.98 12.69 21.23
CA GLN A 402 -40.60 11.90 20.07
C GLN A 402 -39.72 12.68 19.09
N ASN A 403 -40.04 13.96 18.85
CA ASN A 403 -39.23 14.83 17.99
C ASN A 403 -37.81 15.04 18.53
N ARG A 404 -37.64 15.29 19.84
CA ARG A 404 -36.31 15.45 20.46
C ARG A 404 -35.49 14.17 20.42
N ILE A 405 -36.11 13.02 20.70
CA ILE A 405 -35.44 11.70 20.60
C ILE A 405 -35.02 11.42 19.16
N GLY A 406 -35.92 11.63 18.19
CA GLY A 406 -35.64 11.47 16.77
C GLY A 406 -34.51 12.39 16.29
N LEU A 407 -34.48 13.63 16.77
CA LEU A 407 -33.41 14.59 16.47
C LEU A 407 -32.05 14.14 17.03
N ILE A 408 -31.98 13.72 18.30
CA ILE A 408 -30.74 13.21 18.91
C ILE A 408 -30.21 12.02 18.11
N PHE A 409 -31.10 11.09 17.75
CA PHE A 409 -30.77 9.94 16.92
C PHE A 409 -30.21 10.37 15.55
N LEU A 410 -30.85 11.33 14.89
CA LEU A 410 -30.46 11.84 13.58
C LEU A 410 -29.09 12.56 13.63
N VAL A 411 -28.82 13.31 14.70
CA VAL A 411 -27.50 13.94 14.95
C VAL A 411 -26.41 12.87 15.02
N ILE A 412 -26.63 11.79 15.78
CA ILE A 412 -25.64 10.71 15.88
C ILE A 412 -25.45 10.00 14.55
N ALA A 413 -26.52 9.68 13.82
CA ALA A 413 -26.44 9.07 12.50
C ALA A 413 -25.63 9.95 11.51
N ASN A 414 -25.79 11.28 11.59
CA ASN A 414 -25.06 12.26 10.78
C ASN A 414 -23.61 12.52 11.27
N ILE A 415 -23.23 12.03 12.44
CA ILE A 415 -21.82 11.96 12.87
C ILE A 415 -21.19 10.65 12.37
N VAL A 416 -21.89 9.53 12.48
CA VAL A 416 -21.34 8.20 12.25
C VAL A 416 -21.05 7.93 10.77
N PHE A 417 -22.06 8.01 9.90
CA PHE A 417 -21.90 7.62 8.49
C PHE A 417 -21.11 8.64 7.66
N PRO A 418 -21.41 9.96 7.74
CA PRO A 418 -20.73 10.95 6.92
C PRO A 418 -19.24 11.09 7.23
N ILE A 419 -18.80 10.71 8.44
CA ILE A 419 -17.37 10.64 8.80
C ILE A 419 -16.70 9.41 8.22
N VAL A 420 -17.28 8.22 8.44
CA VAL A 420 -16.61 6.98 8.08
C VAL A 420 -16.56 6.78 6.56
N MET A 421 -17.68 6.93 5.85
CA MET A 421 -17.77 6.50 4.45
C MET A 421 -16.81 7.23 3.49
N PRO A 422 -16.76 8.58 3.47
CA PRO A 422 -15.85 9.30 2.56
C PRO A 422 -14.38 9.12 2.93
N LEU A 423 -14.09 8.79 4.20
CA LEU A 423 -12.73 8.65 4.72
C LEU A 423 -12.09 7.30 4.36
N LEU A 424 -12.88 6.24 4.18
CA LEU A 424 -12.37 4.88 3.91
C LEU A 424 -11.48 4.78 2.65
N PRO A 425 -11.90 5.23 1.45
CA PRO A 425 -11.08 5.10 0.25
C PRO A 425 -9.75 5.83 0.40
N ILE A 426 -9.78 6.99 1.05
CA ILE A 426 -8.61 7.87 1.27
C ILE A 426 -7.61 7.20 2.20
N LEU A 427 -8.08 6.61 3.30
CA LEU A 427 -7.23 5.88 4.24
C LEU A 427 -6.60 4.62 3.59
N ILE A 428 -7.38 3.87 2.80
CA ILE A 428 -6.89 2.66 2.12
C ILE A 428 -5.84 3.01 1.06
N ALA A 429 -6.09 4.03 0.23
CA ALA A 429 -5.11 4.50 -0.76
C ALA A 429 -3.82 4.99 -0.08
N GLY A 430 -3.94 5.78 0.99
CA GLY A 430 -2.79 6.25 1.77
C GLY A 430 -1.99 5.11 2.40
N ARG A 431 -2.67 4.07 2.91
CA ARG A 431 -2.06 2.86 3.46
C ARG A 431 -1.30 2.08 2.40
N ASN A 432 -1.80 1.95 1.17
CA ASN A 432 -1.12 1.22 0.10
C ASN A 432 0.21 1.89 -0.28
N VAL A 433 0.24 3.22 -0.39
CA VAL A 433 1.50 3.98 -0.58
C VAL A 433 2.45 3.77 0.60
N MET A 434 1.93 3.77 1.83
CA MET A 434 2.74 3.51 3.03
C MET A 434 3.33 2.11 3.05
N LEU A 435 2.58 1.08 2.66
CA LEU A 435 3.06 -0.30 2.58
C LEU A 435 4.27 -0.42 1.63
N ARG A 436 4.18 0.20 0.46
CA ARG A 436 5.29 0.27 -0.51
C ARG A 436 6.49 1.04 0.07
N GLU A 437 6.30 2.27 0.56
CA GLU A 437 7.39 3.08 1.13
C GLU A 437 8.09 2.38 2.30
N ARG A 438 7.32 1.63 3.09
CA ARG A 438 7.84 0.85 4.21
C ARG A 438 8.56 -0.42 3.78
N ALA A 439 8.16 -1.06 2.68
CA ALA A 439 8.89 -2.18 2.09
C ALA A 439 10.32 -1.78 1.69
N SER A 440 10.50 -0.52 1.26
CA SER A 440 11.80 0.12 0.98
C SER A 440 12.46 0.75 2.21
N GLY A 441 11.97 0.49 3.43
CA GLY A 441 12.60 0.91 4.68
C GLY A 441 12.46 2.39 5.07
N ALA A 442 11.51 3.14 4.49
CA ALA A 442 11.46 4.60 4.65
C ALA A 442 11.10 5.10 6.06
N TYR A 443 10.07 4.54 6.72
CA TYR A 443 9.62 5.01 8.05
C TYR A 443 8.75 4.00 8.80
N ARG A 444 8.42 4.33 10.06
CA ARG A 444 7.65 3.51 11.01
C ARG A 444 6.14 3.62 10.82
N VAL A 445 5.39 2.54 11.10
CA VAL A 445 3.91 2.55 11.09
C VAL A 445 3.34 3.58 12.08
N SER A 446 3.97 3.74 13.25
CA SER A 446 3.56 4.74 14.23
C SER A 446 3.68 6.16 13.69
N SER A 447 4.77 6.48 12.98
CA SER A 447 4.99 7.80 12.38
C SER A 447 3.93 8.11 11.33
N PHE A 448 3.50 7.12 10.54
CA PHE A 448 2.40 7.29 9.57
C PHE A 448 1.07 7.55 10.26
N LEU A 449 0.65 6.67 11.18
CA LEU A 449 -0.66 6.79 11.81
C LEU A 449 -0.80 8.08 12.61
N ILE A 450 0.24 8.47 13.35
CA ILE A 450 0.21 9.68 14.17
C ILE A 450 0.20 10.93 13.30
N SER A 451 1.05 11.00 12.26
CA SER A 451 1.04 12.15 11.34
C SER A 451 -0.26 12.28 10.54
N ASP A 452 -0.87 11.17 10.13
CA ASP A 452 -2.16 11.16 9.43
C ASP A 452 -3.31 11.62 10.35
N THR A 453 -3.32 11.11 11.58
CA THR A 453 -4.32 11.47 12.61
C THR A 453 -4.20 12.92 13.03
N ALA A 454 -2.98 13.39 13.29
CA ALA A 454 -2.71 14.76 13.74
C ALA A 454 -3.20 15.83 12.77
N ILE A 455 -3.39 15.47 11.49
CA ILE A 455 -3.78 16.39 10.44
C ILE A 455 -5.25 16.22 10.03
N LYS A 456 -5.75 14.99 9.91
CA LYS A 456 -7.15 14.76 9.50
C LYS A 456 -8.16 14.94 10.62
N LEU A 457 -7.83 14.52 11.85
CA LEU A 457 -8.76 14.60 12.98
C LEU A 457 -9.18 16.04 13.31
N PRO A 458 -8.27 17.04 13.39
CA PRO A 458 -8.68 18.41 13.67
C PRO A 458 -9.60 19.00 12.60
N ILE A 459 -9.38 18.65 11.32
CA ILE A 459 -10.24 19.11 10.21
C ILE A 459 -11.63 18.52 10.34
N ILE A 460 -11.73 17.21 10.56
CA ILE A 460 -13.02 16.54 10.72
C ILE A 460 -13.75 17.13 11.92
N ALA A 461 -13.09 17.26 13.08
CA ALA A 461 -13.66 17.88 14.28
C ALA A 461 -14.12 19.33 14.04
N ALA A 462 -13.33 20.14 13.32
CA ALA A 462 -13.70 21.51 12.97
C ALA A 462 -14.93 21.56 12.05
N THR A 463 -14.99 20.71 11.03
CA THR A 463 -16.17 20.65 10.13
C THR A 463 -17.41 20.14 10.85
N SER A 464 -17.29 19.09 11.69
CA SER A 464 -18.40 18.57 12.49
C SER A 464 -18.90 19.58 13.53
N THR A 465 -18.02 20.45 14.03
CA THR A 465 -18.41 21.53 14.96
C THR A 465 -19.48 22.45 14.35
N ILE A 466 -19.42 22.72 13.03
CA ILE A 466 -20.43 23.53 12.33
C ILE A 466 -21.83 22.91 12.49
N MET A 467 -21.93 21.60 12.24
CA MET A 467 -23.18 20.87 12.37
C MET A 467 -23.68 20.76 13.80
N VAL A 468 -22.78 20.41 14.73
CA VAL A 468 -23.12 20.23 16.14
C VAL A 468 -23.66 21.53 16.73
N ILE A 469 -22.99 22.66 16.49
CA ILE A 469 -23.42 23.98 16.96
C ILE A 469 -24.71 24.41 16.27
N GLY A 470 -24.77 24.32 14.94
CA GLY A 470 -25.92 24.80 14.18
C GLY A 470 -27.22 24.08 14.55
N VAL A 471 -27.20 22.74 14.66
CA VAL A 471 -28.39 21.97 15.05
C VAL A 471 -28.83 22.28 16.48
N TYR A 472 -27.89 22.45 17.42
CA TYR A 472 -28.21 22.75 18.82
C TYR A 472 -29.04 24.03 18.96
N PHE A 473 -28.62 25.10 18.28
CA PHE A 473 -29.29 26.41 18.37
C PHE A 473 -30.56 26.48 17.50
N LEU A 474 -30.57 25.88 16.30
CA LEU A 474 -31.75 25.89 15.43
C LEU A 474 -32.92 25.10 16.02
N SER A 475 -32.63 23.94 16.61
CA SER A 475 -33.65 23.09 17.23
C SER A 475 -34.02 23.50 18.65
N LYS A 476 -33.44 24.60 19.18
CA LYS A 476 -33.67 25.07 20.56
C LYS A 476 -33.65 23.93 21.58
N PHE A 477 -32.54 23.17 21.60
CA PHE A 477 -32.20 22.36 22.77
C PHE A 477 -32.07 23.25 24.01
N GLN A 478 -32.02 22.66 25.20
CA GLN A 478 -32.00 23.45 26.44
C GLN A 478 -30.82 24.43 26.46
N VAL A 479 -31.06 25.72 26.21
CA VAL A 479 -30.01 26.75 26.04
C VAL A 479 -29.42 27.15 27.39
N ASN A 480 -28.64 26.24 27.98
CA ASN A 480 -27.86 26.43 29.19
C ASN A 480 -26.39 26.12 28.86
N ALA A 481 -25.47 26.96 29.35
CA ALA A 481 -24.04 26.80 29.09
C ALA A 481 -23.50 25.41 29.47
N GLY A 482 -23.90 24.88 30.64
CA GLY A 482 -23.46 23.55 31.10
C GLY A 482 -23.94 22.43 30.18
N LYS A 483 -25.23 22.46 29.79
CA LYS A 483 -25.83 21.44 28.91
C LYS A 483 -25.28 21.51 27.49
N PHE A 484 -24.96 22.70 27.00
CA PHE A 484 -24.29 22.88 25.72
C PHE A 484 -22.89 22.25 25.70
N PHE A 485 -22.05 22.52 26.70
CA PHE A 485 -20.70 21.95 26.73
C PHE A 485 -20.71 20.42 26.92
N ILE A 486 -21.67 19.88 27.66
CA ILE A 486 -21.88 18.43 27.77
C ILE A 486 -22.27 17.84 26.41
N TYR A 487 -23.27 18.43 25.73
CA TYR A 487 -23.68 18.03 24.38
C TYR A 487 -22.50 18.06 23.39
N TYR A 488 -21.71 19.14 23.43
CA TYR A 488 -20.51 19.28 22.60
C TYR A 488 -19.44 18.22 22.92
N ALA A 489 -19.15 17.98 24.20
CA ALA A 489 -18.18 16.97 24.61
C ALA A 489 -18.59 15.54 24.22
N VAL A 490 -19.88 15.20 24.39
CA VAL A 490 -20.43 13.88 24.01
C VAL A 490 -20.36 13.70 22.49
N THR A 491 -20.79 14.69 21.71
CA THR A 491 -20.73 14.61 20.24
C THR A 491 -19.28 14.56 19.72
N MET A 492 -18.34 15.30 20.33
CA MET A 492 -16.92 15.22 19.98
C MET A 492 -16.29 13.86 20.34
N SER A 493 -16.72 13.23 21.44
CA SER A 493 -16.30 11.85 21.75
C SER A 493 -16.78 10.85 20.68
N ALA A 494 -17.98 11.06 20.13
CA ALA A 494 -18.50 10.24 19.03
C ALA A 494 -17.75 10.49 17.71
N VAL A 495 -17.39 11.74 17.40
CA VAL A 495 -16.53 12.08 16.24
C VAL A 495 -15.20 11.34 16.33
N LEU A 496 -14.56 11.31 17.50
CA LEU A 496 -13.29 10.59 17.72
C LEU A 496 -13.45 9.07 17.54
N CYS A 497 -14.57 8.50 18.03
CA CYS A 497 -14.90 7.09 17.83
C CYS A 497 -15.08 6.75 16.35
N SER A 498 -15.87 7.55 15.62
CA SER A 498 -16.12 7.36 14.18
C SER A 498 -14.82 7.44 13.37
N PHE A 499 -13.96 8.41 13.66
CA PHE A 499 -12.65 8.52 13.02
C PHE A 499 -11.76 7.30 13.31
N SER A 500 -11.68 6.86 14.56
CA SER A 500 -10.87 5.70 14.96
C SER A 500 -11.41 4.40 14.37
N PHE A 501 -12.73 4.26 14.28
CA PHE A 501 -13.39 3.14 13.61
C PHE A 501 -13.03 3.09 12.12
N ALA A 502 -13.04 4.24 11.42
CA ALA A 502 -12.62 4.31 10.02
C ALA A 502 -11.15 3.88 9.81
N ILE A 503 -10.25 4.25 10.73
CA ILE A 503 -8.85 3.80 10.70
C ILE A 503 -8.79 2.28 10.90
N LEU A 504 -9.52 1.71 11.86
CA LEU A 504 -9.57 0.28 12.10
C LEU A 504 -10.07 -0.51 10.89
N THR A 505 -11.20 -0.12 10.31
CA THR A 505 -11.75 -0.81 9.14
C THR A 505 -10.84 -0.67 7.91
N SER A 506 -10.20 0.50 7.72
CA SER A 506 -9.17 0.67 6.69
C SER A 506 -7.93 -0.21 6.92
N ALA A 507 -7.62 -0.56 8.17
CA ALA A 507 -6.53 -1.48 8.49
C ALA A 507 -6.91 -2.95 8.27
N LEU A 508 -8.17 -3.32 8.55
CA LEU A 508 -8.71 -4.67 8.44
C LEU A 508 -8.98 -5.10 6.99
N PHE A 509 -9.52 -4.22 6.15
CA PHE A 509 -9.92 -4.59 4.79
C PHE A 509 -8.89 -4.12 3.76
N ALA A 510 -8.41 -5.04 2.91
CA ALA A 510 -7.40 -4.70 1.90
C ALA A 510 -7.98 -3.86 0.75
N LYS A 511 -9.21 -4.19 0.32
CA LYS A 511 -9.91 -3.61 -0.82
C LYS A 511 -10.95 -2.58 -0.37
N VAL A 512 -11.10 -1.51 -1.14
CA VAL A 512 -12.05 -0.42 -0.84
C VAL A 512 -13.49 -0.92 -0.92
N GLU A 513 -13.80 -1.74 -1.93
CA GLU A 513 -15.15 -2.25 -2.18
C GLU A 513 -15.65 -3.06 -0.99
N VAL A 514 -14.80 -3.92 -0.42
CA VAL A 514 -15.12 -4.72 0.76
C VAL A 514 -15.33 -3.83 1.98
N ALA A 515 -14.44 -2.86 2.21
CA ALA A 515 -14.54 -1.94 3.34
C ALA A 515 -15.83 -1.11 3.29
N SER A 516 -16.21 -0.63 2.11
CA SER A 516 -17.41 0.19 1.88
C SER A 516 -18.72 -0.58 2.03
N VAL A 517 -18.72 -1.91 1.91
CA VAL A 517 -19.90 -2.75 2.18
C VAL A 517 -19.98 -3.13 3.66
N VAL A 518 -18.87 -3.56 4.25
CA VAL A 518 -18.85 -4.10 5.62
C VAL A 518 -18.96 -3.01 6.68
N SER A 519 -18.30 -1.87 6.48
CA SER A 519 -18.30 -0.78 7.47
C SER A 519 -19.71 -0.22 7.76
N PRO A 520 -20.55 0.15 6.75
CA PRO A 520 -21.89 0.65 7.04
C PRO A 520 -22.80 -0.42 7.65
N LEU A 521 -22.60 -1.70 7.34
CA LEU A 521 -23.35 -2.79 7.97
C LEU A 521 -23.07 -2.87 9.48
N ILE A 522 -21.80 -2.78 9.89
CA ILE A 522 -21.44 -2.76 11.32
C ILE A 522 -22.02 -1.50 12.00
N LEU A 523 -21.91 -0.34 11.35
CA LEU A 523 -22.45 0.91 11.90
C LEU A 523 -23.99 0.90 11.98
N ALA A 524 -24.68 0.27 11.03
CA ALA A 524 -26.12 0.09 11.07
C ALA A 524 -26.54 -0.81 12.24
N ILE A 525 -25.80 -1.89 12.51
CA ILE A 525 -26.00 -2.70 13.71
C ILE A 525 -25.82 -1.85 14.97
N PHE A 526 -24.74 -1.05 15.06
CA PHE A 526 -24.52 -0.16 16.19
C PHE A 526 -25.64 0.87 16.38
N LEU A 527 -26.26 1.32 15.28
CA LEU A 527 -27.40 2.23 15.29
C LEU A 527 -28.70 1.56 15.75
N ILE A 528 -28.98 0.34 15.30
CA ILE A 528 -30.14 -0.47 15.73
C ILE A 528 -30.09 -0.72 17.25
N TYR A 529 -28.94 -1.15 17.75
CA TYR A 529 -28.70 -1.40 19.18
C TYR A 529 -28.32 -0.15 19.98
N GLY A 530 -28.42 1.04 19.37
CA GLY A 530 -28.11 2.33 20.00
C GLY A 530 -29.15 2.79 21.03
N GLY A 531 -30.30 2.12 21.12
CA GLY A 531 -31.34 2.37 22.13
C GLY A 531 -32.55 3.18 21.64
N ASN A 532 -32.55 3.67 20.40
CA ASN A 532 -33.70 4.35 19.80
C ASN A 532 -34.73 3.37 19.21
N PHE A 533 -34.29 2.45 18.35
CA PHE A 533 -35.19 1.50 17.66
C PHE A 533 -35.61 0.32 18.53
N VAL A 534 -34.69 -0.16 19.37
CA VAL A 534 -34.94 -1.26 20.29
C VAL A 534 -34.67 -0.76 21.69
N ASN A 535 -35.68 -0.85 22.55
CA ASN A 535 -35.55 -0.49 23.95
C ASN A 535 -34.50 -1.39 24.62
N THR A 536 -33.60 -0.79 25.40
CA THR A 536 -32.43 -1.48 25.95
C THR A 536 -32.77 -2.61 26.92
N ASN A 537 -33.97 -2.56 27.52
CA ASN A 537 -34.47 -3.55 28.46
C ASN A 537 -35.19 -4.72 27.77
N SER A 538 -35.71 -4.52 26.55
CA SER A 538 -36.45 -5.55 25.80
C SER A 538 -35.55 -6.40 24.88
N ILE A 539 -34.26 -6.07 24.76
CA ILE A 539 -33.31 -6.86 23.95
C ILE A 539 -33.14 -8.26 24.55
N THR A 540 -33.26 -9.27 23.69
CA THR A 540 -33.04 -10.68 24.05
C THR A 540 -31.64 -10.88 24.64
N PRO A 541 -31.47 -11.73 25.67
CA PRO A 541 -30.17 -11.92 26.34
C PRO A 541 -29.01 -12.27 25.38
N VAL A 542 -29.31 -12.99 24.28
CA VAL A 542 -28.33 -13.42 23.28
C VAL A 542 -27.66 -12.26 22.54
N LEU A 543 -28.40 -11.20 22.22
CA LEU A 543 -27.90 -10.06 21.43
C LEU A 543 -27.65 -8.81 22.28
N ARG A 544 -28.01 -8.85 23.58
CA ARG A 544 -27.86 -7.73 24.52
C ARG A 544 -26.44 -7.20 24.62
N TRP A 545 -25.42 -8.05 24.42
CA TRP A 545 -24.02 -7.64 24.54
C TRP A 545 -23.57 -6.64 23.46
N ILE A 546 -24.26 -6.59 22.30
CA ILE A 546 -23.94 -5.69 21.18
C ILE A 546 -24.04 -4.22 21.61
N LYS A 547 -24.96 -3.89 22.52
CA LYS A 547 -25.10 -2.51 23.03
C LYS A 547 -23.83 -2.04 23.75
N TYR A 548 -23.12 -2.94 24.44
CA TYR A 548 -21.95 -2.58 25.23
C TYR A 548 -20.69 -2.32 24.38
N ILE A 549 -20.65 -2.83 23.14
CA ILE A 549 -19.56 -2.55 22.19
C ILE A 549 -19.88 -1.38 21.25
N SER A 550 -21.11 -0.87 21.27
CA SER A 550 -21.58 0.22 20.43
C SER A 550 -21.33 1.56 21.10
N TYR A 551 -20.42 2.37 20.56
CA TYR A 551 -20.24 3.77 21.01
C TYR A 551 -21.47 4.64 20.72
N VAL A 552 -22.35 4.21 19.80
CA VAL A 552 -23.63 4.88 19.52
C VAL A 552 -24.55 4.80 20.72
N TYR A 553 -24.59 3.66 21.43
CA TYR A 553 -25.42 3.48 22.63
C TYR A 553 -25.04 4.47 23.74
N TYR A 554 -23.75 4.57 24.07
CA TYR A 554 -23.26 5.49 25.11
C TYR A 554 -23.46 6.95 24.72
N THR A 555 -23.25 7.29 23.44
CA THR A 555 -23.50 8.63 22.90
C THR A 555 -24.98 8.99 23.01
N PHE A 556 -25.88 8.11 22.58
CA PHE A 556 -27.32 8.33 22.61
C PHE A 556 -27.84 8.44 24.05
N SER A 557 -27.43 7.52 24.93
CA SER A 557 -27.78 7.56 26.35
C SER A 557 -27.35 8.86 27.03
N ALA A 558 -26.13 9.35 26.75
CA ALA A 558 -25.62 10.59 27.32
C ALA A 558 -26.34 11.83 26.78
N LEU A 559 -26.61 11.90 25.48
CA LEU A 559 -27.33 13.03 24.87
C LEU A 559 -28.78 13.10 25.35
N THR A 560 -29.48 11.97 25.40
CA THR A 560 -30.86 11.89 25.91
C THR A 560 -30.93 12.32 27.37
N ARG A 561 -30.01 11.86 28.23
CA ARG A 561 -29.96 12.33 29.62
C ARG A 561 -29.73 13.83 29.74
N ASN A 562 -28.80 14.36 28.96
CA ASN A 562 -28.45 15.79 29.01
C ASN A 562 -29.62 16.68 28.61
N GLU A 563 -30.38 16.26 27.58
CA GLU A 563 -31.50 17.05 27.05
C GLU A 563 -32.79 16.89 27.86
N PHE A 564 -33.11 15.68 28.32
CA PHE A 564 -34.38 15.42 29.02
C PHE A 564 -34.35 15.74 30.51
N SER A 565 -33.17 15.81 31.15
CA SER A 565 -33.08 16.13 32.58
C SER A 565 -33.65 17.53 32.86
N GLY A 566 -34.65 17.60 33.75
CA GLY A 566 -35.30 18.87 34.13
C GLY A 566 -36.24 19.46 33.07
N LEU A 567 -36.75 18.66 32.12
CA LEU A 567 -37.88 19.03 31.26
C LEU A 567 -39.20 18.53 31.84
N GLU A 568 -40.24 19.34 31.70
CA GLU A 568 -41.64 19.00 31.95
C GLU A 568 -42.41 19.09 30.63
N PHE A 569 -43.33 18.16 30.41
CA PHE A 569 -44.13 18.10 29.18
C PHE A 569 -45.62 18.18 29.50
N ASP A 570 -46.36 18.89 28.65
CA ASP A 570 -47.80 19.03 28.80
C ASP A 570 -48.52 17.78 28.27
N CYS A 571 -49.18 17.06 29.18
CA CYS A 571 -49.94 15.84 28.89
C CYS A 571 -51.45 16.05 28.74
N SER A 572 -51.92 17.30 28.75
CA SER A 572 -53.36 17.63 28.71
C SER A 572 -54.11 17.12 27.46
N GLY A 573 -53.40 16.78 26.37
CA GLY A 573 -53.99 16.29 25.11
C GLY A 573 -53.87 14.79 24.81
N ALA A 574 -53.31 13.97 25.71
CA ALA A 574 -53.00 12.56 25.43
C ALA A 574 -54.07 11.61 25.99
N VAL A 575 -55.13 11.33 25.22
CA VAL A 575 -56.24 10.44 25.65
C VAL A 575 -55.98 8.96 25.30
N THR A 576 -55.08 8.65 24.36
CA THR A 576 -54.87 7.28 23.82
C THR A 576 -53.40 6.85 23.70
N SER A 577 -52.44 7.71 24.02
CA SER A 577 -51.00 7.42 23.93
C SER A 577 -50.29 7.63 25.27
N THR A 578 -49.24 6.85 25.54
CA THR A 578 -48.41 6.98 26.75
C THR A 578 -47.72 8.34 26.76
N CYS A 579 -48.19 9.26 27.59
CA CYS A 579 -47.54 10.55 27.83
C CYS A 579 -46.57 10.45 29.00
N TYR A 580 -45.36 10.99 28.83
CA TYR A 580 -44.37 11.13 29.90
C TYR A 580 -44.49 12.56 30.43
N ALA A 581 -44.86 12.71 31.70
CA ALA A 581 -45.06 14.03 32.31
C ALA A 581 -43.72 14.73 32.57
N THR A 582 -42.67 13.95 32.83
CA THR A 582 -41.32 14.46 33.10
C THR A 582 -40.29 13.82 32.20
N GLY A 583 -39.20 14.54 31.91
CA GLY A 583 -38.08 13.98 31.16
C GLY A 583 -37.36 12.83 31.87
N ASP A 584 -37.43 12.75 33.20
CA ASP A 584 -36.87 11.62 33.95
C ASP A 584 -37.64 10.31 33.72
N GLU A 585 -38.96 10.38 33.50
CA GLU A 585 -39.76 9.24 33.08
C GLU A 585 -39.37 8.75 31.68
N VAL A 586 -39.04 9.68 30.76
CA VAL A 586 -38.50 9.35 29.43
C VAL A 586 -37.16 8.61 29.56
N ILE A 587 -36.26 9.09 30.42
CA ILE A 587 -34.95 8.46 30.63
C ILE A 587 -35.10 7.03 31.18
N ARG A 588 -36.02 6.82 32.15
CA ARG A 588 -36.29 5.50 32.74
C ARG A 588 -36.97 4.55 31.77
N SER A 589 -37.93 5.04 30.98
CA SER A 589 -38.68 4.18 30.04
C SER A 589 -37.76 3.59 28.96
N TYR A 590 -36.76 4.34 28.50
CA TYR A 590 -35.76 3.85 27.55
C TYR A 590 -34.61 3.04 28.20
N GLY A 591 -34.60 2.91 29.53
CA GLY A 591 -33.57 2.17 30.28
C GLY A 591 -32.21 2.87 30.28
N PHE A 592 -32.19 4.20 30.13
CA PHE A 592 -30.96 4.97 30.10
C PHE A 592 -30.48 5.40 31.47
N ASP A 593 -31.17 5.07 32.57
CA ASP A 593 -30.84 5.41 33.97
C ASP A 593 -29.63 4.66 34.55
N GLN A 594 -29.07 3.69 33.83
CA GLN A 594 -27.96 2.85 34.29
C GLN A 594 -26.55 3.48 34.18
N VAL A 595 -26.27 4.30 33.16
CA VAL A 595 -24.91 4.82 32.88
C VAL A 595 -24.84 6.35 32.93
N SER A 596 -23.98 6.91 33.79
CA SER A 596 -23.83 8.37 33.90
C SER A 596 -23.19 9.00 32.66
N ILE A 597 -23.47 10.28 32.42
CA ILE A 597 -22.96 11.04 31.27
C ILE A 597 -21.42 11.00 31.21
N GLY A 598 -20.75 11.20 32.34
CA GLY A 598 -19.29 11.17 32.43
C GLY A 598 -18.70 9.80 32.08
N VAL A 599 -19.33 8.71 32.56
CA VAL A 599 -18.92 7.34 32.22
C VAL A 599 -19.08 7.09 30.73
N SER A 600 -20.17 7.53 30.10
CA SER A 600 -20.37 7.39 28.66
C SER A 600 -19.27 8.06 27.82
N ILE A 601 -18.83 9.27 28.21
CA ILE A 601 -17.72 9.96 27.53
C ILE A 601 -16.41 9.17 27.69
N VAL A 602 -16.10 8.71 28.91
CA VAL A 602 -14.88 7.94 29.18
C VAL A 602 -14.88 6.62 28.40
N VAL A 603 -16.02 5.91 28.36
CA VAL A 603 -16.15 4.67 27.59
C VAL A 603 -15.98 4.92 26.09
N ASN A 604 -16.57 5.99 25.54
CA ASN A 604 -16.34 6.38 24.15
C ASN A 604 -14.87 6.65 23.86
N LEU A 605 -14.19 7.45 24.70
CA LEU A 605 -12.76 7.74 24.53
C LEU A 605 -11.90 6.46 24.63
N ALA A 606 -12.25 5.54 25.54
CA ALA A 606 -11.59 4.25 25.68
C ALA A 606 -11.79 3.37 24.44
N MET A 607 -13.01 3.35 23.86
CA MET A 607 -13.29 2.64 22.61
C MET A 607 -12.54 3.24 21.43
N ALA A 608 -12.49 4.56 21.32
CA ALA A 608 -11.71 5.22 20.27
C ALA A 608 -10.23 4.84 20.35
N LEU A 609 -9.65 4.87 21.55
CA LEU A 609 -8.27 4.44 21.79
C LEU A 609 -8.09 2.94 21.45
N ALA A 610 -9.04 2.09 21.84
CA ALA A 610 -8.99 0.66 21.54
C ALA A 610 -9.02 0.39 20.03
N PHE A 611 -9.89 1.07 19.27
CA PHE A 611 -9.94 0.98 17.81
C PHE A 611 -8.63 1.46 17.18
N TYR A 612 -8.06 2.54 17.69
CA TYR A 612 -6.79 3.08 17.21
C TYR A 612 -5.61 2.12 17.45
N ILE A 613 -5.52 1.55 18.66
CA ILE A 613 -4.50 0.57 19.04
C ILE A 613 -4.66 -0.71 18.22
N ALA A 614 -5.89 -1.21 18.06
CA ALA A 614 -6.18 -2.37 17.23
C ALA A 614 -5.72 -2.12 15.78
N ALA A 615 -6.04 -0.95 15.22
CA ALA A 615 -5.60 -0.58 13.88
C ALA A 615 -4.07 -0.53 13.75
N TYR A 616 -3.37 0.02 14.74
CA TYR A 616 -1.91 0.02 14.79
C TYR A 616 -1.34 -1.41 14.78
N TYR A 617 -1.86 -2.31 15.61
CA TYR A 617 -1.39 -3.70 15.64
C TYR A 617 -1.72 -4.46 14.36
N THR A 618 -2.91 -4.28 13.79
CA THR A 618 -3.29 -4.86 12.50
C THR A 618 -2.33 -4.42 11.40
N LEU A 619 -2.04 -3.11 11.29
CA LEU A 619 -1.08 -2.60 10.32
C LEU A 619 0.34 -3.07 10.61
N ARG A 620 0.76 -3.11 11.88
CA ARG A 620 2.09 -3.59 12.26
C ARG A 620 2.31 -5.05 11.90
N TYR A 621 1.30 -5.90 12.07
CA TYR A 621 1.35 -7.30 11.69
C TYR A 621 1.35 -7.48 10.16
N ARG A 622 0.49 -6.75 9.45
CA ARG A 622 0.47 -6.76 7.97
C ARG A 622 1.73 -6.20 7.32
N THR A 623 2.38 -5.22 7.94
CA THR A 623 3.60 -4.58 7.41
C THR A 623 4.90 -5.31 7.78
N LYS A 624 4.84 -6.35 8.62
CA LYS A 624 5.98 -7.22 8.94
C LYS A 624 5.62 -8.68 8.62
N PRO A 625 5.33 -9.02 7.36
CA PRO A 625 5.18 -10.43 7.03
C PRO A 625 6.51 -11.14 7.32
N LYS A 626 6.41 -12.35 7.90
CA LYS A 626 7.56 -13.22 8.10
C LYS A 626 7.97 -13.75 6.73
N TYR A 627 8.86 -13.02 6.07
CA TYR A 627 9.40 -13.46 4.79
C TYR A 627 10.27 -14.69 5.00
N ILE A 628 10.20 -15.62 4.06
CA ILE A 628 11.02 -16.82 4.03
C ILE A 628 12.36 -16.46 3.41
N TRP A 629 13.46 -16.84 4.06
CA TRP A 629 14.84 -16.60 3.61
C TRP A 629 15.60 -17.92 3.56
N ILE A 630 16.49 -18.02 2.58
CA ILE A 630 17.51 -19.05 2.42
C ILE A 630 18.82 -18.37 2.04
#